data_AF-A0AAW2KPQ9-F1
#
_entry.id   AF-A0AAW2KPQ9-F1
#
_cell.length_a   1.000
_cell.length_b   1.000
_cell.length_c   1.000
_cell.angle_alpha   90.00
_cell.angle_beta   90.00
_cell.angle_gamma   90.00
#
_symmetry.space_group_name_H-M   'P 1'
#
loop_
_entity.id
_entity.type
_entity.pdbx_description
1 polymer ?
#
loop_
_entity_poly.entity_id
_entity_poly.type
_entity_poly.pdbx_seq_one_letter_code
_entity_poly.pdbx_strand_id
1 'polypeptide(L)'
;MTPPLGMGLKRKQSPPPVAVSVFEGESFLFNYQKEFLQMLWSGLLVKISNTSVNFLSSIEDDVYLILESMKSFHKFDVSTVEESLNTFFVKVRTYDEARSLSSEKLSRSLHEQQLKEAKAHLQDVEAKASEKAFEIQSPMDELEHIEKEIVVLKG
;
A
#
# COMPACT_ATOMS: atom_id res chain seq x y z
N MET A 1 105.78 -16.92 -20.36
CA MET A 1 104.94 -16.06 -21.22
C MET A 1 103.48 -16.27 -20.81
N THR A 2 102.93 -15.35 -20.04
CA THR A 2 101.54 -15.34 -19.55
C THR A 2 100.74 -14.33 -20.38
N PRO A 3 99.51 -14.65 -20.83
CA PRO A 3 98.69 -13.69 -21.58
C PRO A 3 97.97 -12.71 -20.64
N PRO A 4 97.71 -11.45 -21.06
CA PRO A 4 97.15 -10.44 -20.19
C PRO A 4 95.63 -10.55 -20.05
N LEU A 5 95.18 -10.33 -18.81
CA LEU A 5 93.82 -10.01 -18.42
C LEU A 5 93.38 -8.67 -19.03
N GLY A 6 92.19 -8.64 -19.63
CA GLY A 6 91.47 -7.37 -19.82
C GLY A 6 90.61 -7.30 -21.08
N MET A 7 89.37 -7.81 -21.01
CA MET A 7 88.26 -7.24 -21.79
C MET A 7 87.02 -7.16 -20.90
N GLY A 8 86.81 -5.99 -20.32
CA GLY A 8 85.56 -5.66 -19.61
C GLY A 8 84.43 -5.53 -20.62
N LEU A 9 83.58 -6.55 -20.69
CA LEU A 9 82.28 -6.48 -21.36
C LEU A 9 81.39 -5.48 -20.60
N LYS A 10 81.24 -4.26 -21.13
CA LYS A 10 80.17 -3.34 -20.71
C LYS A 10 78.84 -4.00 -21.02
N ARG A 11 78.18 -4.56 -20.00
CA ARG A 11 76.78 -5.00 -20.11
C ARG A 11 75.94 -3.78 -20.45
N LYS A 12 75.28 -3.79 -21.61
CA LYS A 12 74.18 -2.89 -21.91
C LYS A 12 73.11 -3.12 -20.84
N GLN A 13 72.87 -2.13 -19.99
CA GLN A 13 71.69 -2.13 -19.12
C GLN A 13 70.47 -2.06 -20.04
N SER A 14 69.60 -3.07 -19.96
CA SER A 14 68.28 -3.04 -20.57
C SER A 14 67.47 -1.88 -19.98
N PRO A 15 66.65 -1.17 -20.77
CA PRO A 15 65.78 -0.13 -20.22
C PRO A 15 64.89 -0.74 -19.14
N PRO A 16 64.59 0.00 -18.05
CA PRO A 16 63.68 -0.49 -17.02
C PRO A 16 62.33 -0.81 -17.68
N PRO A 17 61.67 -1.92 -17.26
CA PRO A 17 60.39 -2.29 -17.85
C PRO A 17 59.41 -1.14 -17.65
N VAL A 18 58.88 -0.63 -18.76
CA VAL A 18 57.78 0.33 -18.73
C VAL A 18 56.64 -0.38 -18.00
N ALA A 19 56.24 0.17 -16.85
CA ALA A 19 55.08 -0.31 -16.12
C ALA A 19 53.83 -0.02 -16.98
N VAL A 20 53.47 -0.95 -17.85
CA VAL A 20 52.25 -0.87 -18.63
C VAL A 20 51.12 -1.25 -17.67
N SER A 21 50.34 -0.25 -17.26
CA SER A 21 49.09 -0.50 -16.52
C SER A 21 48.15 -1.26 -17.44
N VAL A 22 47.84 -2.50 -17.08
CA VAL A 22 46.86 -3.32 -17.79
C VAL A 22 45.48 -2.84 -17.37
N PHE A 23 44.73 -2.29 -18.31
CA PHE A 23 43.33 -1.95 -18.08
C PHE A 23 42.50 -3.24 -17.98
N GLU A 24 41.99 -3.54 -16.80
CA GLU A 24 41.08 -4.67 -16.57
C GLU A 24 39.63 -4.25 -16.82
N GLY A 25 39.20 -4.32 -18.08
CA GLY A 25 37.83 -3.93 -18.46
C GLY A 25 36.72 -4.75 -17.77
N GLU A 26 36.99 -6.01 -17.43
CA GLU A 26 36.01 -6.87 -16.76
C GLU A 26 35.72 -6.42 -15.32
N SER A 27 36.76 -6.07 -14.55
CA SER A 27 36.61 -5.59 -13.18
C SER A 27 35.99 -4.19 -13.16
N PHE A 28 36.34 -3.34 -14.13
CA PHE A 28 35.67 -2.07 -14.36
C PHE A 28 34.16 -2.27 -14.57
N LEU A 29 33.75 -3.08 -15.55
CA LEU A 29 32.33 -3.30 -15.85
C LEU A 29 31.58 -3.92 -14.65
N PHE A 30 32.18 -4.89 -13.97
CA PHE A 30 31.59 -5.52 -12.79
C PHE A 30 31.33 -4.51 -11.65
N ASN A 31 32.27 -3.60 -11.40
CA ASN A 31 32.11 -2.57 -10.37
C ASN A 31 30.95 -1.62 -10.69
N TYR A 32 30.83 -1.15 -11.94
CA TYR A 32 29.71 -0.29 -12.34
C TYR A 32 28.36 -1.01 -12.25
N GLN A 33 28.28 -2.29 -12.64
CA GLN A 33 27.06 -3.08 -12.49
C GLN A 33 26.66 -3.20 -11.02
N LYS A 34 27.63 -3.44 -10.14
CA LYS A 34 27.42 -3.51 -8.69
C LYS A 34 26.90 -2.18 -8.12
N GLU A 35 27.53 -1.06 -8.47
CA GLU A 35 27.10 0.27 -8.04
C GLU A 35 25.68 0.60 -8.51
N PHE A 36 25.37 0.26 -9.77
CA PHE A 36 24.03 0.44 -10.32
C PHE A 36 22.97 -0.35 -9.55
N LEU A 37 23.23 -1.63 -9.25
CA LEU A 37 22.33 -2.47 -8.45
C LEU A 37 22.15 -1.92 -7.03
N GLN A 38 23.22 -1.44 -6.40
CA GLN A 38 23.15 -0.81 -5.08
C GLN A 38 22.31 0.47 -5.10
N MET A 39 22.43 1.27 -6.15
CA MET A 39 21.64 2.48 -6.35
C MET A 39 20.15 2.15 -6.53
N LEU A 40 19.83 1.16 -7.37
CA LEU A 40 18.44 0.70 -7.56
C LEU A 40 17.84 0.20 -6.25
N TRP A 41 18.55 -0.67 -5.54
CA TRP A 41 18.08 -1.19 -4.26
C TRP A 41 17.84 -0.09 -3.22
N SER A 42 18.79 0.85 -3.10
CA SER A 42 18.68 1.97 -2.17
C SER A 42 17.50 2.89 -2.51
N GLY A 43 17.30 3.18 -3.81
CA GLY A 43 16.15 3.95 -4.28
C GLY A 43 14.82 3.27 -3.98
N LEU A 44 14.77 1.94 -4.15
CA LEU A 44 13.60 1.13 -3.89
C LEU A 44 13.25 1.12 -2.39
N LEU A 45 14.25 0.93 -1.52
CA LEU A 45 14.07 1.02 -0.07
C LEU A 45 13.52 2.38 0.37
N VAL A 46 14.05 3.48 -0.19
CA VAL A 46 13.55 4.83 0.10
C VAL A 46 12.11 4.98 -0.37
N LYS A 47 11.78 4.50 -1.57
CA LYS A 47 10.42 4.58 -2.13
C LYS A 47 9.42 3.80 -1.27
N ILE A 48 9.75 2.57 -0.88
CA ILE A 48 8.92 1.75 0.01
C ILE A 48 8.76 2.45 1.37
N SER A 49 9.87 2.90 1.98
CA SER A 49 9.84 3.51 3.32
C SER A 49 9.05 4.81 3.38
N ASN A 50 9.06 5.59 2.29
CA ASN A 50 8.30 6.83 2.18
C ASN A 50 6.83 6.61 1.78
N THR A 51 6.46 5.39 1.38
CA THR A 51 5.09 5.06 0.99
C THR A 51 4.31 4.71 2.26
N SER A 52 3.18 5.39 2.47
CA SER A 52 2.31 5.07 3.60
C SER A 52 1.78 3.64 3.48
N VAL A 53 1.65 2.97 4.62
CA VAL A 53 1.20 1.57 4.70
C VAL A 53 -0.09 1.32 3.92
N ASN A 54 -0.98 2.31 3.89
CA ASN A 54 -2.27 2.26 3.20
C ASN A 54 -2.18 2.27 1.66
N PHE A 55 -1.00 2.56 1.11
CA PHE A 55 -0.77 2.65 -0.32
C PHE A 55 0.37 1.73 -0.77
N LEU A 56 0.86 0.84 0.10
CA LEU A 56 1.97 -0.05 -0.26
C LEU A 56 1.61 -1.01 -1.39
N SER A 57 0.37 -1.50 -1.47
CA SER A 57 -0.07 -2.35 -2.58
C SER A 57 0.01 -1.64 -3.94
N SER A 58 -0.17 -0.31 -3.96
CA SER A 58 -0.15 0.46 -5.21
C SER A 58 1.21 0.55 -5.89
N ILE A 59 2.30 0.28 -5.17
CA ILE A 59 3.67 0.33 -5.70
C ILE A 59 4.23 -1.06 -6.01
N GLU A 60 3.44 -2.13 -5.82
CA GLU A 60 3.90 -3.52 -6.00
C GLU A 60 4.46 -3.75 -7.41
N ASP A 61 3.69 -3.38 -8.44
CA ASP A 61 4.09 -3.57 -9.85
C ASP A 61 5.36 -2.78 -10.20
N ASP A 62 5.47 -1.54 -9.73
CA ASP A 62 6.65 -0.69 -9.93
C ASP A 62 7.91 -1.30 -9.28
N VAL A 63 7.75 -1.90 -8.10
CA VAL A 63 8.84 -2.58 -7.39
C VAL A 63 9.29 -3.84 -8.13
N TYR A 64 8.36 -4.64 -8.64
CA TYR A 64 8.69 -5.82 -9.44
C TYR A 64 9.32 -5.46 -10.79
N LEU A 65 8.92 -4.36 -11.41
CA LEU A 65 9.57 -3.86 -12.62
C LEU A 65 11.07 -3.56 -12.41
N ILE A 66 11.40 -2.94 -11.27
CA ILE A 66 12.80 -2.67 -10.90
C ILE A 66 13.54 -3.99 -10.61
N LEU A 67 12.90 -4.93 -9.91
CA LEU A 67 13.49 -6.24 -9.62
C LEU A 67 13.81 -7.03 -10.91
N GLU A 68 12.92 -7.04 -11.89
CA GLU A 68 13.19 -7.65 -13.20
C GLU A 68 14.37 -6.98 -13.92
N SER A 69 14.50 -5.66 -13.79
CA SER A 69 15.67 -4.94 -14.29
C SER A 69 16.96 -5.38 -13.58
N MET A 70 16.92 -5.64 -12.26
CA MET A 70 18.05 -6.17 -11.51
C MET A 70 18.41 -7.61 -11.91
N LYS A 71 17.41 -8.45 -12.23
CA LYS A 71 17.60 -9.84 -12.69
C LYS A 71 18.31 -9.95 -14.05
N SER A 72 18.24 -8.90 -14.86
CA SER A 72 19.00 -8.83 -16.13
C SER A 72 20.52 -8.90 -15.93
N PHE A 73 21.02 -8.61 -14.72
CA PHE A 73 22.42 -8.72 -14.38
C PHE A 73 22.76 -10.11 -13.83
N HIS A 74 22.81 -11.12 -14.70
CA HIS A 74 23.01 -12.54 -14.36
C HIS A 74 24.23 -12.87 -13.46
N LYS A 75 25.20 -11.97 -13.33
CA LYS A 75 26.37 -12.12 -12.44
C LYS A 75 26.01 -11.92 -10.95
N PHE A 76 24.85 -11.35 -10.65
CA PHE A 76 24.39 -11.05 -9.30
C PHE A 76 23.16 -11.89 -8.99
N ASP A 77 23.23 -12.64 -7.89
CA ASP A 77 22.08 -13.34 -7.36
C ASP A 77 21.20 -12.37 -6.57
N VAL A 78 19.96 -12.20 -7.03
CA VAL A 78 18.95 -11.34 -6.40
C VAL A 78 17.77 -12.15 -5.86
N SER A 79 17.87 -13.48 -5.82
CA SER A 79 16.81 -14.38 -5.34
C SER A 79 16.35 -14.06 -3.92
N THR A 80 17.29 -13.75 -3.01
CA THR A 80 16.97 -13.36 -1.63
C THR A 80 16.18 -12.07 -1.56
N VAL A 81 16.47 -11.12 -2.46
CA VAL A 81 15.74 -9.84 -2.55
C VAL A 81 14.33 -10.10 -3.08
N GLU A 82 14.21 -10.92 -4.14
CA GLU A 82 12.93 -11.34 -4.72
C GLU A 82 12.03 -12.03 -3.70
N GLU A 83 12.55 -13.00 -2.95
CA GLU A 83 11.80 -13.71 -1.91
C GLU A 83 11.35 -12.78 -0.78
N SER A 84 12.22 -11.85 -0.38
CA SER A 84 11.92 -10.86 0.66
C SER A 84 10.81 -9.90 0.22
N LEU A 85 10.89 -9.39 -1.02
CA LEU A 85 9.87 -8.52 -1.61
C LEU A 85 8.53 -9.26 -1.77
N ASN A 86 8.56 -10.50 -2.23
CA ASN A 86 7.36 -11.32 -2.34
C ASN A 86 6.69 -11.53 -0.99
N THR A 87 7.46 -11.94 0.02
CA THR A 87 6.96 -12.08 1.40
C THR A 87 6.40 -10.77 1.95
N PHE A 88 7.06 -9.64 1.65
CA PHE A 88 6.59 -8.32 2.05
C PHE A 88 5.24 -7.98 1.40
N PHE A 89 5.11 -8.11 0.08
CA PHE A 89 3.86 -7.75 -0.60
C PHE A 89 2.72 -8.72 -0.33
N VAL A 90 2.99 -9.99 -0.06
CA VAL A 90 1.98 -10.92 0.49
C VAL A 90 1.40 -10.36 1.78
N LYS A 91 2.24 -9.89 2.72
CA LYS A 91 1.77 -9.29 3.98
C LYS A 91 1.00 -7.98 3.74
N VAL A 92 1.44 -7.16 2.80
CA VAL A 92 0.75 -5.91 2.43
C VAL A 92 -0.66 -6.21 1.91
N ARG A 93 -0.80 -7.17 0.99
CA ARG A 93 -2.13 -7.59 0.49
C ARG A 93 -3.03 -8.11 1.60
N THR A 94 -2.51 -8.99 2.47
CA THR A 94 -3.27 -9.49 3.62
C THR A 94 -3.71 -8.36 4.56
N TYR A 95 -2.86 -7.36 4.77
CA TYR A 95 -3.20 -6.18 5.55
C TYR A 95 -4.33 -5.37 4.89
N ASP A 96 -4.23 -5.10 3.59
CA ASP A 96 -5.23 -4.32 2.85
C ASP A 96 -6.59 -5.03 2.82
N GLU A 97 -6.60 -6.36 2.63
CA GLU A 97 -7.81 -7.18 2.72
C GLU A 97 -8.45 -7.08 4.11
N ALA A 98 -7.66 -7.31 5.17
CA ALA A 98 -8.15 -7.25 6.55
C ALA A 98 -8.68 -5.85 6.91
N ARG A 99 -8.01 -4.80 6.43
CA ARG A 99 -8.43 -3.40 6.60
C ARG A 99 -9.75 -3.12 5.89
N SER A 100 -9.90 -3.60 4.66
CA SER A 100 -11.13 -3.45 3.88
C SER A 100 -12.32 -4.15 4.57
N LEU A 101 -12.14 -5.39 5.00
CA LEU A 101 -13.13 -6.17 5.76
C LEU A 101 -13.54 -5.46 7.06
N SER A 102 -12.57 -4.89 7.78
CA SER A 102 -12.84 -4.13 9.01
C SER A 102 -13.65 -2.86 8.73
N SER A 103 -13.30 -2.12 7.68
CA SER A 103 -14.02 -0.92 7.25
C SER A 103 -15.47 -1.23 6.84
N GLU A 104 -15.67 -2.32 6.08
CA GLU A 104 -17.00 -2.77 5.68
C GLU A 104 -17.85 -3.15 6.90
N LYS A 105 -17.26 -3.88 7.86
CA LYS A 105 -17.92 -4.26 9.11
C LYS A 105 -18.32 -3.05 9.94
N LEU A 106 -17.44 -2.05 10.06
CA LEU A 106 -17.72 -0.80 10.76
C LEU A 106 -18.89 -0.05 10.10
N SER A 107 -18.85 0.05 8.76
CA SER A 107 -19.92 0.70 7.97
C SER A 107 -21.27 0.01 8.17
N ARG A 108 -21.30 -1.33 8.09
CA ARG A 108 -22.52 -2.11 8.34
C ARG A 108 -23.07 -1.88 9.75
N SER A 109 -22.20 -1.92 10.77
CA SER A 109 -22.60 -1.66 12.16
C SER A 109 -23.19 -0.27 12.36
N LEU A 110 -22.62 0.75 11.70
CA LEU A 110 -23.12 2.12 11.78
C LEU A 110 -24.52 2.23 11.14
N HIS A 111 -24.70 1.62 9.97
CA HIS A 111 -26.00 1.59 9.30
C HIS A 111 -27.07 0.85 10.10
N GLU A 112 -26.72 -0.27 10.74
CA GLU A 112 -27.63 -1.01 11.63
C GLU A 112 -28.07 -0.16 12.82
N GLN A 113 -27.15 0.60 13.42
CA GLN A 113 -27.47 1.53 14.50
C GLN A 113 -28.42 2.64 14.02
N GLN A 114 -28.12 3.28 12.89
CA GLN A 114 -28.97 4.32 12.31
C GLN A 114 -30.38 3.81 12.00
N LEU A 115 -30.50 2.60 11.46
CA LEU A 115 -31.79 1.98 11.17
C LEU A 115 -32.58 1.70 12.45
N LYS A 116 -31.90 1.23 13.51
CA LYS A 116 -32.51 1.00 14.82
C LYS A 116 -33.04 2.29 15.43
N GLU A 117 -32.27 3.38 15.37
CA GLU A 117 -32.68 4.71 15.85
C GLU A 117 -33.87 5.24 15.06
N ALA A 118 -33.84 5.16 13.73
CA ALA A 118 -34.94 5.59 12.87
C ALA A 118 -36.23 4.80 13.16
N LYS A 119 -36.13 3.48 13.36
CA LYS A 119 -37.27 2.63 13.71
C LYS A 119 -37.86 3.02 15.07
N ALA A 120 -37.02 3.26 16.07
CA ALA A 120 -37.48 3.68 17.40
C ALA A 120 -38.21 5.02 17.33
N HIS A 121 -37.70 5.97 16.55
CA HIS A 121 -38.36 7.27 16.36
C HIS A 121 -39.71 7.14 15.64
N LEU A 122 -39.80 6.28 14.62
CA LEU A 122 -41.06 6.03 13.92
C LEU A 122 -42.12 5.44 14.85
N GLN A 123 -41.73 4.49 15.71
CA GLN A 123 -42.63 3.91 16.71
C GLN A 123 -43.12 4.94 17.75
N ASP A 124 -42.24 5.84 18.19
CA ASP A 124 -42.62 6.93 19.10
C ASP A 124 -43.61 7.91 18.43
N VAL A 125 -43.38 8.26 17.17
CA VAL A 125 -44.29 9.11 16.40
C VAL A 125 -45.65 8.43 16.20
N GLU A 126 -45.68 7.14 15.89
CA GLU A 126 -46.91 6.36 15.73
C GLU A 126 -47.70 6.27 17.05
N ALA A 127 -47.02 6.06 18.18
CA ALA A 127 -47.64 6.06 19.49
C ALA A 127 -48.27 7.44 19.81
N LYS A 128 -47.54 8.54 19.58
CA LYS A 128 -48.07 9.90 19.78
C LYS A 128 -49.22 10.23 18.82
N ALA A 129 -49.18 9.74 17.60
CA ALA A 129 -50.26 9.95 16.63
C ALA A 129 -51.53 9.21 17.04
N SER A 130 -51.41 7.97 17.53
CA SER A 130 -52.56 7.18 18.00
C SER A 130 -53.16 7.75 19.29
N GLU A 131 -52.34 8.25 20.22
CA GLU A 131 -52.82 8.97 21.42
C GLU A 131 -53.65 10.20 21.03
N LYS A 132 -53.13 11.05 20.13
CA LYS A 132 -53.87 12.22 19.63
C LYS A 132 -55.14 11.86 18.88
N ALA A 133 -55.15 10.76 18.11
CA ALA A 133 -56.35 10.31 17.42
C ALA A 133 -57.45 9.92 18.42
N PHE A 134 -57.07 9.26 19.53
CA PHE A 134 -58.00 8.93 20.61
C PHE A 134 -58.56 10.18 21.31
N GLU A 135 -57.70 11.17 21.58
CA GLU A 135 -58.12 12.45 22.16
C GLU A 135 -59.11 13.22 21.29
N ILE A 136 -58.98 13.14 19.95
CA ILE A 136 -59.87 13.83 19.01
C ILE A 136 -61.19 13.06 18.80
N GLN A 137 -61.19 11.73 18.94
CA GLN A 137 -62.38 10.92 18.70
C GLN A 137 -63.53 11.28 19.66
N SER A 138 -63.24 11.43 20.95
CA SER A 138 -64.25 11.76 21.97
C SER A 138 -65.04 13.05 21.68
N PRO A 139 -64.41 14.22 21.45
CA PRO A 139 -65.16 15.43 21.12
C PRO A 139 -65.86 15.34 19.76
N MET A 140 -65.37 14.51 18.84
CA MET A 140 -65.99 14.32 17.53
C MET A 140 -67.28 13.50 17.62
N ASP A 141 -67.30 12.45 18.43
CA ASP A 141 -68.51 11.67 18.73
C ASP A 141 -69.57 12.53 19.45
N GLU A 142 -69.13 13.40 20.37
CA GLU A 142 -69.99 14.32 21.11
C GLU A 142 -70.63 15.39 20.19
N LEU A 143 -69.84 15.94 19.25
CA LEU A 143 -70.33 16.82 18.19
C LEU A 143 -71.38 16.14 17.30
N GLU A 144 -71.15 14.90 16.88
CA GLU A 144 -72.09 14.14 16.05
C GLU A 144 -73.42 13.90 16.78
N HIS A 145 -73.36 13.62 18.09
CA HIS A 145 -74.56 13.49 18.91
C HIS A 145 -75.38 14.80 18.95
N ILE A 146 -74.72 15.93 19.21
CA ILE A 146 -75.37 17.25 19.26
C ILE A 146 -75.99 17.61 17.90
N GLU A 147 -75.30 17.31 16.79
CA GLU A 147 -75.83 17.57 15.45
C GLU A 147 -77.13 16.80 15.18
N LYS A 148 -77.20 15.52 15.58
CA LYS A 148 -78.42 14.71 15.46
C LYS A 148 -79.58 15.27 16.29
N GLU A 149 -79.33 15.71 17.53
CA GLU A 149 -80.38 16.35 18.36
C GLU A 149 -80.91 17.63 17.72
N ILE A 150 -80.04 18.49 17.17
CA ILE A 150 -80.46 19.72 16.50
C ILE A 150 -81.35 19.43 15.28
N VAL A 151 -81.03 18.40 14.48
CA VAL A 151 -81.83 18.00 13.34
C VAL A 151 -83.22 17.52 13.77
N VAL A 152 -83.28 16.71 14.84
CA VAL A 152 -84.55 16.23 15.41
C VAL A 152 -85.41 17.38 15.93
N LEU A 153 -84.82 18.39 16.55
CA LEU A 153 -85.55 19.55 17.10
C LEU A 153 -86.02 20.55 16.03
N LYS A 154 -85.50 20.46 14.81
CA LYS A 154 -85.85 21.33 13.67
C LYS A 154 -86.77 20.68 12.64
N GLY A 155 -87.07 19.38 12.78
CA GLY A 155 -88.05 18.63 11.98
C GLY A 155 -89.40 18.54 12.67
#